data_AF-A0A2N3PLQ0-F1
#
_entry.id   AF-A0A2N3PLQ0-F1
#
_cell.length_a   1.000
_cell.length_b   1.000
_cell.length_c   1.000
_cell.angle_alpha   90.00
_cell.angle_beta   90.00
_cell.angle_gamma   90.00
#
_symmetry.space_group_name_H-M   'P 1'
#
loop_
_entity.id
_entity.type
_entity.pdbx_description
1 polymer ?
#
loop_
_entity_poly.entity_id
_entity_poly.type
_entity_poly.pdbx_seq_one_letter_code
_entity_poly.pdbx_strand_id
1 'polypeptide(L)' 'PVTSIEDLYKRAVALTGEPKPIEFLDKVVGIVRYRDGSVIDVVRQVKA' A
#
# COMPACT_ATOMS: atom_id res chain seq x y z
N PRO A 1 -21.17 11.79 -10.32
CA PRO A 1 -21.38 12.17 -8.90
C PRO A 1 -20.04 12.21 -8.15
N VAL A 2 -19.82 13.25 -7.35
CA VAL A 2 -18.67 13.31 -6.42
C VAL A 2 -19.04 12.50 -5.18
N THR A 3 -18.09 11.72 -4.66
CA THR A 3 -18.25 10.89 -3.46
C THR A 3 -16.95 10.89 -2.66
N SER A 4 -17.00 10.37 -1.44
CA SER A 4 -15.85 10.28 -0.54
C SER A 4 -14.88 9.17 -0.99
N ILE A 5 -13.62 9.25 -0.57
CA ILE A 5 -12.64 8.20 -0.87
C ILE A 5 -12.99 6.89 -0.14
N GLU A 6 -13.63 7.00 1.02
CA GLU A 6 -14.08 5.89 1.84
C GLU A 6 -15.20 5.09 1.15
N ASP A 7 -16.13 5.77 0.48
CA ASP A 7 -17.19 5.11 -0.28
C ASP A 7 -16.64 4.39 -1.52
N LEU A 8 -15.61 4.95 -2.16
CA LEU A 8 -14.89 4.29 -3.24
C LEU A 8 -14.17 3.02 -2.74
N TYR A 9 -13.50 3.11 -1.59
CA TYR A 9 -12.83 1.96 -0.98
C TYR A 9 -13.81 0.84 -0.62
N LYS A 10 -14.92 1.16 0.08
CA LYS A 10 -15.98 0.19 0.42
C LYS A 10 -16.54 -0.50 -0.83
N ARG A 11 -16.74 0.26 -1.90
CA ARG A 11 -17.21 -0.30 -3.18
C ARG A 11 -16.20 -1.24 -3.81
N ALA A 12 -14.90 -0.92 -3.78
CA ALA A 12 -13.86 -1.80 -4.29
C ALA A 12 -13.85 -3.14 -3.52
N VAL A 13 -13.82 -3.07 -2.19
CA VAL A 13 -13.87 -4.26 -1.31
C VAL A 13 -15.16 -5.07 -1.53
N ALA A 14 -16.32 -4.43 -1.70
CA ALA A 14 -17.57 -5.14 -1.96
C ALA A 14 -17.56 -5.91 -3.30
N LEU A 15 -16.79 -5.44 -4.29
CA LEU A 15 -16.68 -6.07 -5.61
C LEU A 15 -15.61 -7.18 -5.65
N THR A 16 -14.48 -6.97 -4.97
CA THR A 16 -13.31 -7.87 -5.06
C THR A 16 -13.09 -8.74 -3.82
N GLY A 17 -13.81 -8.46 -2.74
CA GLY A 17 -13.51 -8.98 -1.41
C GLY A 17 -12.35 -8.24 -0.73
N GLU A 18 -12.10 -8.62 0.53
CA GLU A 18 -10.96 -8.15 1.30
C GLU A 18 -9.65 -8.75 0.75
N PRO A 19 -8.63 -7.94 0.42
CA PRO A 19 -7.38 -8.46 -0.11
C PRO A 19 -6.61 -9.24 0.96
N LYS A 20 -6.12 -10.42 0.59
CA LYS A 20 -5.21 -11.19 1.46
C LYS A 20 -3.89 -10.42 1.63
N PRO A 21 -3.46 -10.13 2.87
CA PRO A 21 -2.17 -9.46 3.10
C PRO A 21 -0.99 -10.27 2.53
N ILE A 22 -0.02 -9.56 1.97
CA ILE A 22 1.24 -10.14 1.51
C ILE A 22 2.19 -10.24 2.71
N GLU A 23 2.90 -11.36 2.83
CA GLU A 23 3.94 -11.52 3.85
C GLU A 23 5.25 -10.90 3.37
N PHE A 24 5.84 -10.06 4.21
CA PHE A 24 7.13 -9.42 3.96
C PHE A 24 8.17 -9.89 4.97
N LEU A 25 9.43 -9.92 4.54
CA LEU A 25 10.61 -10.14 5.38
C LEU A 25 11.19 -8.80 5.86
N ASP A 26 12.13 -8.85 6.81
CA ASP A 26 12.71 -7.64 7.40
C ASP A 26 13.70 -6.90 6.50
N LYS A 27 14.19 -7.56 5.45
CA LYS A 27 15.17 -6.96 4.53
C LYS A 27 14.54 -5.81 3.74
N VAL A 28 15.10 -4.61 3.91
CA VAL A 28 14.77 -3.45 3.07
C VAL A 28 15.43 -3.61 1.70
N VAL A 29 14.64 -3.51 0.64
CA VAL A 29 15.08 -3.63 -0.76
C VAL A 29 15.01 -2.31 -1.53
N GLY A 30 14.37 -1.29 -0.98
CA GLY A 30 14.31 0.05 -1.57
C GLY A 30 13.94 1.12 -0.57
N ILE A 31 14.42 2.35 -0.80
CA ILE A 31 14.08 3.54 -0.01
C ILE A 31 13.33 4.51 -0.91
N VAL A 32 12.12 4.88 -0.53
CA VAL A 32 11.34 5.91 -1.20
C VAL A 32 11.67 7.24 -0.55
N ARG A 33 12.26 8.16 -1.31
CA ARG A 33 12.55 9.51 -0.86
C ARG A 33 11.49 10.49 -1.35
N TYR A 34 11.11 11.39 -0.47
CA TYR A 34 10.29 12.53 -0.83
C TYR A 34 11.11 13.59 -1.57
N ARG A 35 10.43 14.57 -2.16
CA ARG A 35 11.05 15.61 -3.01
C ARG A 35 12.08 16.45 -2.25
N ASP A 36 11.90 16.62 -0.95
CA ASP A 36 12.82 17.35 -0.08
C ASP A 36 14.03 16.52 0.37
N GLY A 37 14.13 15.26 -0.06
CA GLY A 37 15.21 14.34 0.30
C GLY A 37 14.94 13.53 1.57
N SER A 38 13.85 13.80 2.29
CA SER A 38 13.44 12.98 3.45
C SER A 38 13.01 11.57 3.01
N VAL A 39 13.07 10.61 3.93
CA VAL A 39 12.57 9.25 3.69
C VAL A 39 11.09 9.22 4.03
N ILE A 40 10.25 8.88 3.04
CA ILE A 40 8.79 8.79 3.21
C ILE A 40 8.30 7.34 3.33
N ASP A 41 9.00 6.39 2.73
CA ASP A 41 8.63 4.98 2.79
C ASP A 41 9.82 4.05 2.50
N VAL A 42 9.67 2.77 2.83
CA VAL A 42 10.63 1.70 2.55
C VAL A 42 9.94 0.50 1.92
N VAL A 43 10.55 -0.05 0.87
CA VAL A 43 10.07 -1.29 0.25
C VAL A 43 10.78 -2.47 0.89
N ARG A 44 10.01 -3.44 1.39
CA ARG A 44 10.50 -4.65 2.05
C ARG A 44 10.46 -5.86 1.11
N GLN A 45 11.37 -6.81 1.32
CA GLN A 45 11.43 -8.04 0.54
C GLN A 45 10.15 -8.87 0.74
N VAL A 46 9.54 -9.31 -0.35
CA VAL A 46 8.39 -10.23 -0.31
C VAL A 46 8.87 -11.63 0.06
N LYS A 47 8.11 -12.32 0.93
CA LYS A 47 8.35 -13.73 1.24
C LYS A 47 7.83 -14.59 0.08
N ALA A 48 8.72 -15.37 -0.53
CA ALA A 48 8.40 -16.29 -1.63
C ALA A 48 7.62 -17.52 -1.16
#